data_AF-A0A8J8EBU8-F1
#
_entry.id   AF-A0A8J8EBU8-F1
#
_cell.length_a   1.000
_cell.length_b   1.000
_cell.length_c   1.000
_cell.angle_alpha   90.00
_cell.angle_beta   90.00
_cell.angle_gamma   90.00
#
_symmetry.space_group_name_H-M   'P 1'
#
loop_
_entity.id
_entity.type
_entity.pdbx_description
1 polymer ?
#
loop_
_entity_poly.entity_id
_entity_poly.type
_entity_poly.pdbx_seq_one_letter_code
_entity_poly.pdbx_strand_id
1 'polypeptide(L)'
;MVETRKCPLCGGTMVPSKVERYGYSTYFWIPPWKSKVTGMFNKAVYGRAWLCLDCGALIPYVDGDTVAKLREEFETLKAEGKA
;
A
#
# COMPACT_ATOMS: atom_id res chain seq x y z
N MET A 1 -12.15 17.01 9.98
CA MET A 1 -11.09 16.45 10.84
C MET A 1 -10.09 15.75 9.93
N VAL A 2 -8.79 15.98 10.11
CA VAL A 2 -7.76 15.32 9.28
C VAL A 2 -7.64 13.86 9.73
N GLU A 3 -7.66 12.92 8.78
CA GLU A 3 -7.46 11.51 9.06
C GLU A 3 -6.06 11.27 9.66
N THR A 4 -5.94 10.42 10.67
CA THR A 4 -4.66 10.14 11.34
C THR A 4 -4.42 8.66 11.54
N ARG A 5 -3.14 8.26 11.57
CA ARG A 5 -2.70 6.88 11.81
C ARG A 5 -1.47 6.85 12.71
N LYS A 6 -1.21 5.72 13.35
CA LYS A 6 0.02 5.51 14.13
C LYS A 6 1.19 5.15 13.22
N CYS A 7 2.33 5.78 13.46
CA CYS A 7 3.57 5.47 12.75
C CYS A 7 4.08 4.08 13.17
N PRO A 8 4.30 3.15 12.23
CA PRO A 8 4.79 1.82 12.56
C PRO A 8 6.26 1.80 13.02
N LEU A 9 7.00 2.89 12.80
CA LEU A 9 8.41 2.98 13.15
C LEU A 9 8.65 3.61 14.53
N CYS A 10 7.79 4.54 14.98
CA CYS A 10 7.99 5.25 16.25
C CYS A 10 6.73 5.44 17.12
N GLY A 11 5.54 5.00 16.67
CA GLY A 11 4.27 5.20 17.39
C GLY A 11 3.69 6.63 17.32
N GLY A 12 4.34 7.54 16.60
CA GLY A 12 3.90 8.92 16.37
C GLY A 12 2.64 9.04 15.50
N THR A 13 2.23 10.26 15.21
CA THR A 13 1.06 10.59 14.39
C THR A 13 1.45 10.74 12.93
N MET A 14 0.74 10.02 12.07
CA MET A 14 0.85 10.14 10.62
C MET A 14 -0.39 10.80 10.04
N VAL A 15 -0.17 11.60 9.00
CA VAL A 15 -1.22 12.23 8.19
C VAL A 15 -1.04 11.89 6.72
N PRO A 16 -2.13 11.72 5.95
CA PRO A 16 -2.03 11.38 4.55
C PRO A 16 -1.64 12.59 3.70
N SER A 17 -0.91 12.36 2.62
CA SER A 17 -0.75 13.33 1.55
C SER A 17 -2.12 13.73 0.97
N LYS A 18 -2.30 14.98 0.58
CA LYS A 18 -3.53 15.44 -0.10
C LYS A 18 -3.78 14.72 -1.43
N VAL A 19 -2.72 14.33 -2.12
CA VAL A 19 -2.75 13.69 -3.44
C VAL A 19 -1.97 12.37 -3.40
N GLU A 20 -2.41 11.42 -4.23
CA GLU A 20 -1.73 10.11 -4.35
C GLU A 20 -0.43 10.19 -5.16
N ARG A 21 -0.31 11.21 -6.01
CA ARG A 21 0.87 11.48 -6.84
C ARG A 21 1.10 12.97 -7.02
N TYR A 22 2.36 13.35 -7.16
CA TYR A 22 2.76 14.69 -7.57
C TYR A 22 3.99 14.60 -8.48
N GLY A 23 3.89 15.19 -9.68
CA GLY A 23 4.89 14.98 -10.73
C GLY A 23 5.08 13.49 -11.04
N TYR A 24 6.35 13.04 -10.99
CA TYR A 24 6.75 11.64 -11.23
C TYR A 24 6.80 10.78 -9.96
N SER A 25 6.42 11.32 -8.79
CA SER A 25 6.44 10.55 -7.54
C SER A 25 5.17 9.71 -7.42
N THR A 26 5.31 8.41 -7.65
CA THR A 26 4.26 7.40 -7.47
C THR A 26 4.81 6.24 -6.64
N TYR A 27 4.13 5.92 -5.54
CA TYR A 27 4.45 4.74 -4.75
C TYR A 27 3.61 3.58 -5.28
N PHE A 28 4.29 2.56 -5.77
CA PHE A 28 3.62 1.42 -6.37
C PHE A 28 4.30 0.11 -5.98
N TRP A 29 3.56 -0.97 -6.10
CA TRP A 29 4.03 -2.33 -5.93
C TRP A 29 3.39 -3.23 -6.98
N ILE A 30 4.17 -4.15 -7.53
CA ILE A 30 3.70 -5.13 -8.51
C ILE A 30 3.77 -6.50 -7.85
N PRO A 31 2.65 -7.25 -7.77
CA PRO A 31 2.68 -8.59 -7.22
C PRO A 31 3.58 -9.50 -8.05
N PRO A 32 4.42 -10.35 -7.42
CA PRO A 32 5.25 -11.32 -8.14
C PRO A 32 4.44 -12.51 -8.71
N TRP A 33 3.11 -12.51 -8.57
CA TRP A 33 2.18 -13.49 -9.14
C TRP A 33 1.14 -12.83 -10.04
N LYS A 34 0.42 -13.66 -10.82
CA LYS A 34 -0.72 -13.20 -11.62
C LYS A 34 -1.92 -12.90 -10.72
N SER A 35 -1.94 -11.69 -10.18
CA SER A 35 -3.03 -11.21 -9.32
C SER A 35 -4.29 -10.89 -10.14
N LYS A 36 -5.46 -11.06 -9.53
CA LYS A 36 -6.74 -10.58 -10.08
C LYS A 36 -6.93 -9.10 -9.81
N VAL A 37 -6.23 -8.55 -8.81
CA VAL A 37 -6.21 -7.10 -8.49
C VAL A 37 -5.46 -6.33 -9.57
N THR A 38 -4.30 -6.82 -10.01
CA THR A 38 -3.52 -6.21 -11.10
C THR A 38 -3.84 -6.90 -12.42
N GLY A 39 -4.82 -6.37 -13.15
CA GLY A 39 -5.26 -6.92 -14.44
C GLY A 39 -4.37 -6.52 -15.63
N MET A 40 -4.84 -6.85 -16.84
CA MET A 40 -4.12 -6.59 -18.09
C MET A 40 -3.86 -5.09 -18.35
N PHE A 41 -4.72 -4.22 -17.82
CA PHE A 41 -4.64 -2.77 -17.99
C PHE A 41 -3.96 -2.04 -16.83
N ASN A 42 -3.89 -2.63 -15.64
CA ASN A 42 -3.32 -2.00 -14.46
C ASN A 42 -2.34 -2.95 -13.77
N LYS A 43 -1.05 -2.77 -14.06
CA LYS A 43 0.02 -3.70 -13.65
C LYS A 43 0.48 -3.52 -12.21
N ALA A 44 0.07 -2.44 -11.54
CA ALA A 44 0.58 -2.09 -10.23
C ALA A 44 -0.53 -1.70 -9.27
N VAL A 45 -0.27 -1.94 -8.00
CA VAL A 45 -1.04 -1.44 -6.88
C VAL A 45 -0.37 -0.16 -6.39
N TYR A 46 -1.15 0.87 -6.12
CA TYR A 46 -0.64 2.18 -5.73
C TYR A 46 -0.91 2.44 -4.25
N GLY A 47 0.05 3.08 -3.60
CA GLY A 47 -0.08 3.50 -2.21
C GLY A 47 -0.17 5.02 -2.10
N ARG A 48 -1.03 5.49 -1.21
CA ARG A 48 -1.06 6.90 -0.79
C ARG A 48 0.02 7.13 0.25
N ALA A 49 0.85 8.16 0.09
CA ALA A 49 1.90 8.48 1.04
C ALA A 49 1.34 9.06 2.35
N TRP A 50 1.93 8.66 3.47
CA TRP A 50 1.65 9.19 4.80
C TRP A 50 2.94 9.70 5.43
N LEU A 51 2.91 10.91 5.97
CA LEU A 51 4.04 11.53 6.67
C LEU A 51 3.82 11.42 8.17
N CYS A 52 4.80 10.85 8.89
CA CYS A 52 4.86 10.96 10.34
C CYS A 52 5.40 12.33 10.73
N LEU A 53 4.64 13.07 11.54
CA LEU A 53 5.00 14.41 12.00
C LEU A 53 6.04 14.39 13.13
N ASP A 54 6.22 13.24 13.80
CA ASP A 54 7.13 13.10 14.93
C ASP A 54 8.54 12.65 14.52
N CYS A 55 8.66 11.75 13.53
CA CYS A 55 9.97 11.20 13.11
C CYS A 55 10.32 11.42 11.62
N GLY A 56 9.44 12.06 10.84
CA GLY A 56 9.68 12.36 9.43
C GLY A 56 9.56 11.17 8.46
N ALA A 57 9.19 9.98 8.94
CA ALA A 57 8.99 8.82 8.08
C ALA A 57 7.87 9.07 7.04
N LEU A 58 8.16 8.80 5.77
CA LEU A 58 7.22 8.88 4.66
C LEU A 58 6.92 7.47 4.14
N ILE A 59 5.72 6.96 4.43
CA ILE A 59 5.36 5.55 4.18
C ILE A 59 4.11 5.50 3.30
N PRO A 60 4.15 4.84 2.13
CA PRO A 60 2.96 4.62 1.32
C PRO A 60 2.11 3.48 1.88
N TYR A 61 0.79 3.68 1.86
CA TYR A 61 -0.18 2.66 2.24
C TYR A 61 -1.17 2.42 1.12
N VAL A 62 -1.39 1.14 0.83
CA VAL A 62 -2.44 0.64 -0.04
C VAL A 62 -3.75 0.58 0.75
N ASP A 63 -4.89 0.73 0.08
CA ASP A 63 -6.20 0.60 0.70
C ASP A 63 -6.44 -0.81 1.27
N GLY A 64 -7.24 -0.89 2.34
CA GLY A 64 -7.45 -2.12 3.09
C GLY A 64 -8.09 -3.24 2.26
N ASP A 65 -9.03 -2.91 1.38
CA ASP A 65 -9.73 -3.89 0.55
C ASP A 65 -8.79 -4.54 -0.48
N THR A 66 -7.89 -3.74 -1.07
CA THR A 66 -6.86 -4.26 -1.95
C THR A 66 -5.86 -5.13 -1.20
N VAL A 67 -5.42 -4.71 0.00
CA VAL A 67 -4.52 -5.53 0.84
C VAL A 67 -5.18 -6.86 1.23
N ALA A 68 -6.47 -6.86 1.59
CA ALA A 68 -7.21 -8.07 1.94
C ALA A 68 -7.28 -9.05 0.76
N LYS A 69 -7.62 -8.59 -0.44
CA LYS A 69 -7.64 -9.42 -1.66
C LYS A 69 -6.27 -10.02 -1.98
N LEU A 70 -5.22 -9.20 -1.91
CA LEU A 70 -3.84 -9.68 -2.14
C LEU A 70 -3.41 -10.73 -1.10
N ARG A 71 -3.85 -10.56 0.15
CA ARG A 71 -3.57 -11.54 1.21
C ARG A 71 -4.25 -12.88 0.92
N GLU A 72 -5.51 -12.88 0.53
CA GLU A 72 -6.24 -14.11 0.16
C GLU A 72 -5.58 -14.82 -1.03
N GLU A 73 -5.18 -14.07 -2.06
CA GLU A 73 -4.45 -14.62 -3.21
C GLU A 73 -3.14 -15.29 -2.79
N PHE A 74 -2.35 -14.62 -1.95
CA PHE A 74 -1.08 -15.15 -1.46
C PHE A 74 -1.26 -16.43 -0.65
N GLU A 75 -2.23 -16.47 0.27
CA GLU A 75 -2.50 -17.68 1.06
C GLU A 75 -2.98 -18.85 0.18
N THR A 76 -3.75 -18.57 -0.88
CA THR A 76 -4.16 -19.58 -1.86
C THR A 76 -2.93 -20.15 -2.59
N LEU A 77 -2.05 -19.29 -3.10
CA LEU A 77 -0.82 -19.72 -3.77
C LEU A 77 0.09 -20.53 -2.84
N LYS A 78 0.18 -20.13 -1.58
CA LYS A 78 0.95 -20.83 -0.55
C LYS A 78 0.39 -22.21 -0.27
N ALA A 79 -0.93 -22.35 -0.14
CA ALA A 79 -1.59 -23.65 0.03
C ALA A 79 -1.38 -24.57 -1.18
N GLU A 80 -1.24 -24.01 -2.39
CA GLU A 80 -0.93 -24.74 -3.62
C GLU A 80 0.57 -25.03 -3.81
N GLY A 81 1.45 -24.56 -2.91
CA GLY A 81 2.90 -24.72 -3.03
C GLY A 81 3.54 -23.89 -4.14
N LYS A 82 2.90 -22.79 -4.54
CA LYS A 82 3.30 -21.89 -5.65
C LYS A 82 3.76 -20.51 -5.19
N ALA A 83 3.73 -20.24 -3.88
CA ALA A 83 4.19 -19.01 -3.27
C ALA A 83 5.67 -19.07 -2.89
#